data_AF-A0A2A2RNA3-F1
#
_entry.id   AF-A0A2A2RNA3-F1
#
_cell.length_a   1.000
_cell.length_b   1.000
_cell.length_c   1.000
_cell.angle_alpha   90.00
_cell.angle_beta   90.00
_cell.angle_gamma   90.00
#
_symmetry.space_group_name_H-M   'P 1'
#
loop_
_entity.id
_entity.type
_entity.pdbx_description
1 polymer ?
#
loop_
_entity_poly.entity_id
_entity_poly.type
_entity_poly.pdbx_seq_one_letter_code
_entity_poly.pdbx_strand_id
1 'polypeptide(L)'
;MAMPSDFDSSEFVDTEVHTTVRPHVRPAIMSDSTASNRPPSREELDHKVSDAQQQLAELKRKQEELERERATLEESRRRRVELETGHEEMLHQLTRGLVLLEESELKSRREAEQMHKTLTDLRGALDKVRAIQQDGWSAESYNVELTRALTAIENARMEWNAARLKWPMLEGVVDAAAPLAPAGPAKIQGHFLGAQSFTELCRLGFALTWPVAVAVLLGSILLLLFRR
;
A
#
# COMPACT_ATOMS: atom_id res chain seq x y z
N MET A 1 8.56 37.83 21.81
CA MET A 1 9.73 38.52 21.22
C MET A 1 10.49 37.50 20.39
N ALA A 2 10.42 37.65 19.06
CA ALA A 2 11.23 37.04 17.99
C ALA A 2 10.32 36.68 16.78
N MET A 3 10.07 37.68 15.94
CA MET A 3 10.01 37.55 14.46
C MET A 3 11.42 37.95 13.94
N PRO A 4 11.83 37.81 12.66
CA PRO A 4 11.05 37.60 11.41
C PRO A 4 11.74 36.55 10.45
N SER A 5 11.24 36.19 9.27
CA SER A 5 11.38 36.97 8.02
C SER A 5 10.43 36.47 6.92
N ASP A 6 9.55 37.38 6.53
CA ASP A 6 9.17 37.77 5.16
C ASP A 6 9.59 36.84 4.02
N PHE A 7 8.57 36.27 3.34
CA PHE A 7 8.72 35.82 1.98
C PHE A 7 9.05 37.03 1.10
N ASP A 8 10.24 36.99 0.51
CA ASP A 8 10.73 37.98 -0.45
C ASP A 8 9.92 37.89 -1.75
N SER A 9 9.00 38.84 -1.93
CA SER A 9 8.19 38.99 -3.14
C SER A 9 8.91 39.77 -4.25
N SER A 10 10.24 39.94 -4.16
CA SER A 10 11.05 40.66 -5.14
C SER A 10 12.00 39.80 -5.99
N GLU A 11 11.91 38.46 -5.95
CA GLU A 11 12.71 37.58 -6.82
C GLU A 11 12.20 37.48 -8.28
N PHE A 12 11.21 38.29 -8.67
CA PHE A 12 11.01 38.60 -10.08
C PHE A 12 12.05 39.63 -10.52
N VAL A 13 13.28 39.16 -10.72
CA VAL A 13 14.31 39.92 -11.41
C VAL A 13 13.94 39.95 -12.89
N ASP A 14 13.39 41.08 -13.31
CA ASP A 14 13.36 41.51 -14.70
C ASP A 14 14.79 41.41 -15.26
N THR A 15 15.07 40.33 -15.97
CA THR A 15 16.25 40.26 -16.83
C THR A 15 15.91 41.04 -18.08
N GLU A 16 16.34 42.29 -18.08
CA GLU A 16 16.41 43.16 -19.25
C GLU A 16 16.87 42.37 -20.48
N VAL A 17 15.96 42.07 -21.41
CA VAL A 17 16.31 41.67 -22.77
C VAL A 17 16.04 42.86 -23.68
N HIS A 18 17.09 43.68 -23.76
CA HIS A 18 17.46 44.53 -24.88
C HIS A 18 16.32 45.12 -25.71
N THR A 19 16.15 46.43 -25.52
CA THR A 19 15.88 47.41 -26.58
C THR A 19 16.04 46.84 -27.99
N THR A 20 14.91 46.64 -28.67
CA THR A 20 14.88 46.42 -30.11
C THR A 20 15.44 47.69 -30.77
N VAL A 21 16.76 47.75 -30.95
CA VAL A 21 17.39 48.69 -31.88
C VAL A 21 16.91 48.26 -33.26
N ARG A 22 15.85 48.90 -33.74
CA ARG A 22 15.48 48.88 -35.15
C ARG A 22 16.74 49.26 -35.93
N PRO A 23 17.20 48.46 -36.89
CA PRO A 23 18.26 48.91 -37.79
C PRO A 23 17.72 50.12 -38.55
N HIS A 24 18.35 51.26 -38.29
CA HIS A 24 18.18 52.49 -39.05
C HIS A 24 18.56 52.20 -40.50
N VAL A 25 17.58 52.20 -41.40
CA VAL A 25 17.80 52.14 -42.84
C VAL A 25 18.48 53.44 -43.25
N ARG A 26 19.82 53.40 -43.33
CA ARG A 26 20.59 54.42 -44.04
C ARG A 26 20.33 54.26 -45.55
N PRO A 27 20.04 55.33 -46.30
CA PRO A 27 20.09 55.26 -47.75
C PRO A 27 21.57 55.09 -48.12
N ALA A 28 21.96 53.87 -48.50
CA ALA A 28 23.24 53.63 -49.12
C ALA A 28 23.23 54.35 -50.47
N ILE A 29 24.05 55.40 -50.56
CA ILE A 29 24.47 56.02 -51.81
C ILE A 29 25.03 54.88 -52.67
N MET A 30 24.37 54.63 -53.79
CA MET A 30 24.81 53.70 -54.83
C MET A 30 26.09 54.26 -55.46
N SER A 31 27.23 54.01 -54.83
CA SER A 31 28.53 54.10 -55.49
C SER A 31 28.77 52.78 -56.21
N ASP A 32 28.60 52.86 -57.52
CA ASP A 32 29.33 52.16 -58.57
C ASP A 32 29.83 50.75 -58.21
N SER A 33 29.07 49.75 -58.67
CA SER A 33 29.55 48.39 -58.84
C SER A 33 28.94 47.85 -60.12
N THR A 34 29.34 48.44 -61.25
CA THR A 34 29.05 47.97 -62.61
C THR A 34 29.79 46.66 -62.98
N ALA A 35 30.09 45.82 -61.99
CA ALA A 35 30.71 44.51 -62.14
C ALA A 35 29.88 43.42 -61.45
N SER A 36 28.60 43.24 -61.80
CA SER A 36 27.87 42.04 -61.38
C SER A 36 26.95 41.41 -62.42
N ASN A 37 26.89 41.94 -63.64
CA ASN A 37 26.12 41.29 -64.71
C ASN A 37 26.94 40.27 -65.51
N ARG A 38 28.03 39.75 -64.93
CA ARG A 38 28.76 38.59 -65.46
C ARG A 38 28.14 37.35 -64.84
N PRO A 39 27.65 36.37 -65.64
CA PRO A 39 27.18 35.11 -65.08
C PRO A 39 28.29 34.51 -64.21
N PRO A 40 27.96 34.05 -62.99
CA PRO A 40 28.96 33.52 -62.07
C PRO A 40 29.76 32.43 -62.77
N SER A 41 31.09 32.46 -62.59
CA SER A 41 31.95 31.43 -63.15
C SER A 41 31.58 30.08 -62.53
N ARG A 42 31.74 29.00 -63.30
CA ARG A 42 31.39 27.64 -62.84
C ARG A 42 32.08 27.29 -61.52
N GLU A 43 33.33 27.71 -61.36
CA GLU A 43 34.15 27.49 -60.17
C GLU A 43 33.60 28.23 -58.93
N GLU A 44 33.13 29.48 -59.06
CA GLU A 44 32.50 30.21 -57.96
C GLU A 44 31.18 29.58 -57.49
N LEU A 45 30.41 29.00 -58.42
CA LEU A 45 29.20 28.24 -58.08
C LEU A 45 29.56 26.96 -57.33
N ASP A 46 30.57 26.23 -57.80
CA ASP A 46 31.03 25.00 -57.15
C ASP A 46 31.53 25.28 -55.72
N HIS A 47 32.25 26.40 -55.51
CA HIS A 47 32.65 26.86 -54.18
C HIS A 47 31.43 27.17 -53.29
N LYS A 48 30.46 27.95 -53.77
CA LYS A 48 29.24 28.25 -53.00
C LYS A 48 28.42 27.00 -52.68
N VAL A 49 28.36 26.04 -53.59
CA VAL A 49 27.69 24.75 -53.35
C VAL A 49 28.44 23.96 -52.28
N SER A 50 29.78 23.93 -52.31
CA SER A 50 30.58 23.25 -51.29
C SER A 50 30.42 23.90 -49.90
N ASP A 51 30.43 25.23 -49.81
CA ASP A 51 30.22 25.97 -48.57
C ASP A 51 28.81 25.71 -48.01
N ALA A 52 27.79 25.75 -48.87
CA ALA A 52 26.42 25.43 -48.48
C ALA A 52 26.28 23.98 -47.99
N GLN A 53 26.93 23.01 -48.65
CA GLN A 53 26.94 21.61 -48.21
C GLN A 53 27.62 21.45 -46.85
N GLN A 54 28.71 22.18 -46.62
CA GLN A 54 29.45 22.15 -45.36
C GLN A 54 28.63 22.78 -44.22
N GLN A 55 27.97 23.91 -44.46
CA GLN A 55 27.03 24.52 -43.51
C GLN A 55 25.86 23.59 -43.20
N LEU A 56 25.33 22.88 -44.20
CA LEU A 56 24.24 21.91 -44.01
C LEU A 56 24.71 20.72 -43.16
N ALA A 57 25.94 20.25 -43.36
CA ALA A 57 26.53 19.21 -42.52
C ALA A 57 26.74 19.68 -41.07
N GLU A 58 27.18 20.92 -40.87
CA GLU A 58 27.34 21.50 -39.53
C GLU A 58 26.00 21.68 -38.82
N LEU A 59 24.97 22.18 -39.51
CA LEU A 59 23.62 22.30 -38.97
C LEU A 59 23.03 20.95 -38.60
N LYS A 60 23.25 19.91 -39.41
CA LYS A 60 22.82 18.53 -39.08
C LYS A 60 23.50 18.01 -37.82
N ARG A 61 24.81 18.24 -37.65
CA ARG A 61 25.53 17.86 -36.42
C ARG A 61 24.96 18.56 -35.19
N LYS A 62 24.71 19.87 -35.30
CA LYS A 62 24.07 20.67 -34.24
C LYS A 62 22.67 20.17 -33.92
N GLN A 63 21.88 19.81 -34.93
CA GLN A 63 20.56 19.22 -34.75
C GLN A 63 20.62 17.90 -33.98
N GLU A 64 21.51 16.99 -34.36
CA GLU A 64 21.67 15.70 -33.66
C GLU A 64 22.09 15.88 -32.19
N GLU A 65 22.97 16.85 -31.90
CA GLU A 65 23.37 17.18 -30.53
C GLU A 65 22.18 17.70 -29.72
N LEU A 66 21.38 18.60 -30.30
CA LEU A 66 20.16 19.13 -29.68
C LEU A 66 19.09 18.05 -29.46
N GLU A 67 18.96 17.10 -30.38
CA GLU A 67 18.06 15.94 -30.22
C GLU A 67 18.51 15.03 -29.07
N ARG A 68 19.82 14.80 -28.92
CA ARG A 68 20.37 14.06 -27.77
C ARG A 68 20.11 14.79 -26.46
N GLU A 69 20.37 16.08 -26.39
CA GLU A 69 20.08 16.90 -25.20
C GLU A 69 18.59 16.86 -24.85
N ARG A 70 17.71 17.01 -25.85
CA ARG A 70 16.27 16.87 -25.64
C ARG A 70 15.88 15.51 -25.08
N ALA A 71 16.42 14.43 -25.62
CA ALA A 71 16.17 13.09 -25.11
C ALA A 71 16.60 12.95 -23.63
N THR A 72 17.74 13.54 -23.23
CA THR A 72 18.17 13.52 -21.82
C THR A 72 17.25 14.34 -20.91
N LEU A 73 16.79 15.50 -21.37
CA LEU A 73 15.87 16.35 -20.61
C LEU A 73 14.49 15.70 -20.47
N GLU A 74 13.97 15.08 -21.53
CA GLU A 74 12.70 14.36 -21.50
C GLU A 74 12.75 13.16 -20.55
N GLU A 75 13.83 12.39 -20.57
CA GLU A 75 14.04 11.30 -19.60
C GLU A 75 14.13 11.83 -18.16
N SER A 76 14.82 12.95 -17.93
CA SER A 76 14.86 13.59 -16.60
C SER A 76 13.47 14.05 -16.14
N ARG A 77 12.66 14.58 -17.05
CA ARG A 77 11.29 15.03 -16.78
C ARG A 77 10.40 13.85 -16.43
N ARG A 78 10.51 12.75 -17.17
CA ARG A 78 9.80 11.50 -16.88
C ARG A 78 10.12 10.99 -15.47
N ARG A 79 11.41 10.92 -15.12
CA ARG A 79 11.84 10.47 -13.78
C ARG A 79 11.34 11.37 -12.66
N ARG A 80 11.24 12.68 -12.89
CA ARG A 80 10.66 13.61 -11.91
C ARG A 80 9.19 13.32 -11.66
N VAL A 81 8.41 13.11 -12.72
CA VAL A 81 6.97 12.77 -12.58
C VAL A 81 6.79 11.43 -11.86
N GLU A 82 7.61 10.42 -12.19
CA GLU A 82 7.59 9.12 -11.51
C GLU A 82 7.94 9.27 -10.02
N LEU A 83 8.93 10.11 -9.69
CA LEU A 83 9.32 10.40 -8.30
C LEU A 83 8.21 11.11 -7.53
N GLU A 84 7.62 12.18 -8.09
CA GLU A 84 6.54 12.94 -7.45
C GLU A 84 5.33 12.05 -7.19
N THR A 85 4.92 11.26 -8.20
CA THR A 85 3.81 10.32 -8.08
C THR A 85 4.10 9.27 -7.00
N GLY A 86 5.28 8.65 -7.03
CA GLY A 86 5.67 7.65 -6.04
C GLY A 86 5.82 8.24 -4.63
N HIS A 87 6.27 9.49 -4.51
CA HIS A 87 6.37 10.19 -3.25
C HIS A 87 4.99 10.43 -2.63
N GLU A 88 4.02 10.94 -3.40
CA GLU A 88 2.64 11.15 -2.93
C GLU A 88 1.96 9.83 -2.56
N GLU A 89 2.11 8.79 -3.38
CA GLU A 89 1.59 7.46 -3.10
C GLU A 89 2.17 6.91 -1.79
N MET A 90 3.50 6.98 -1.63
CA MET A 90 4.15 6.45 -0.43
C MET A 90 3.79 7.25 0.82
N LEU A 91 3.72 8.58 0.72
CA LEU A 91 3.30 9.43 1.83
C LEU A 91 1.90 9.03 2.28
N HIS A 92 0.95 8.87 1.35
CA HIS A 92 -0.40 8.45 1.67
C HIS A 92 -0.44 7.05 2.31
N GLN A 93 0.24 6.06 1.71
CA GLN A 93 0.25 4.69 2.20
C GLN A 93 0.88 4.58 3.59
N LEU A 94 2.03 5.23 3.81
CA LEU A 94 2.73 5.21 5.09
C LEU A 94 1.92 5.94 6.17
N THR A 95 1.32 7.09 5.85
CA THR A 95 0.49 7.83 6.81
C THR A 95 -0.70 7.00 7.25
N ARG A 96 -1.40 6.38 6.31
CA ARG A 96 -2.53 5.49 6.61
C ARG A 96 -2.08 4.25 7.38
N GLY A 97 -0.98 3.63 6.96
CA GLY A 97 -0.43 2.43 7.59
C GLY A 97 -0.03 2.68 9.04
N LEU A 98 0.58 3.83 9.32
CA LEU A 98 0.97 4.24 10.66
C LEU A 98 -0.24 4.34 11.59
N VAL A 99 -1.31 5.04 11.16
CA VAL A 99 -2.53 5.18 11.96
C VAL A 99 -3.17 3.82 12.28
N LEU A 100 -3.25 2.92 11.30
CA LEU A 100 -3.80 1.57 11.50
C LEU A 100 -2.95 0.74 12.46
N LEU A 101 -1.61 0.86 12.36
CA LEU A 101 -0.69 0.17 13.25
C LEU A 101 -0.81 0.69 14.69
N GLU A 102 -0.85 2.01 14.88
CA GLU A 102 -1.03 2.64 16.19
C GLU A 102 -2.36 2.24 16.84
N GLU A 103 -3.45 2.20 16.07
CA GLU A 103 -4.74 1.72 16.57
C GLU A 103 -4.66 0.25 17.00
N SER A 104 -4.03 -0.60 16.16
CA SER A 104 -3.86 -2.02 16.46
C SER A 104 -2.99 -2.26 17.70
N GLU A 105 -1.94 -1.45 17.88
CA GLU A 105 -1.05 -1.50 19.04
C GLU A 105 -1.82 -1.13 20.31
N LEU A 106 -2.55 -0.01 20.30
CA LEU A 106 -3.36 0.41 21.44
C LEU A 106 -4.44 -0.60 21.78
N LYS A 107 -5.08 -1.20 20.77
CA LYS A 107 -6.06 -2.27 20.97
C LYS A 107 -5.41 -3.48 21.65
N SER A 108 -4.26 -3.92 21.15
CA SER A 108 -3.52 -5.05 21.71
C SER A 108 -3.07 -4.79 23.15
N ARG A 109 -2.59 -3.57 23.46
CA ARG A 109 -2.23 -3.17 24.83
C ARG A 109 -3.44 -3.22 25.77
N ARG A 110 -4.58 -2.66 25.38
CA ARG A 110 -5.83 -2.73 26.18
C ARG A 110 -6.31 -4.17 26.37
N GLU A 111 -6.22 -5.00 25.34
CA GLU A 111 -6.58 -6.41 25.43
C GLU A 111 -5.66 -7.16 26.41
N ALA A 112 -4.35 -6.90 26.36
CA ALA A 112 -3.38 -7.46 27.29
C ALA A 112 -3.66 -7.03 28.75
N GLU A 113 -3.99 -5.77 28.99
CA GLU A 113 -4.40 -5.28 30.31
C GLU A 113 -5.66 -5.99 30.83
N GLN A 114 -6.66 -6.15 29.96
CA GLN A 114 -7.88 -6.88 30.31
C GLN A 114 -7.61 -8.37 30.59
N MET A 115 -6.70 -8.99 29.83
CA MET A 115 -6.28 -10.36 30.05
C MET A 115 -5.53 -10.48 31.38
N HIS A 116 -4.65 -9.55 31.69
CA HIS A 116 -3.95 -9.49 32.97
C HIS A 116 -4.91 -9.37 34.15
N LYS A 117 -5.94 -8.51 34.05
CA LYS A 117 -6.99 -8.42 35.07
C LYS A 117 -7.68 -9.78 35.28
N THR A 118 -8.08 -10.43 34.17
CA THR A 118 -8.72 -11.75 34.23
C THR A 118 -7.79 -12.79 34.87
N LEU A 119 -6.49 -12.77 34.56
CA LEU A 119 -5.51 -13.67 35.18
C LEU A 119 -5.41 -13.46 36.68
N THR A 120 -5.40 -12.21 37.15
CA THR A 120 -5.38 -11.89 38.58
C THR A 120 -6.65 -12.36 39.28
N ASP A 121 -7.83 -12.12 38.68
CA ASP A 121 -9.11 -12.56 39.22
C ASP A 121 -9.19 -14.10 39.31
N LEU A 122 -8.76 -14.81 38.26
CA LEU A 122 -8.69 -16.27 38.23
C LEU A 122 -7.69 -16.85 39.23
N ARG A 123 -6.52 -16.23 39.40
CA ARG A 123 -5.54 -16.64 40.44
C ARG A 123 -6.14 -16.47 41.83
N GLY A 124 -6.80 -15.34 42.10
CA GLY A 124 -7.48 -15.11 43.38
C GLY A 124 -8.60 -16.11 43.65
N ALA A 125 -9.38 -16.49 42.62
CA ALA A 125 -10.39 -17.55 42.74
C ALA A 125 -9.74 -18.91 43.02
N LEU A 126 -8.64 -19.25 42.33
CA LEU A 126 -7.90 -20.49 42.52
C LEU A 126 -7.34 -20.60 43.94
N ASP A 127 -6.74 -19.53 44.46
CA ASP A 127 -6.18 -19.52 45.82
C ASP A 127 -7.28 -19.72 46.88
N LYS A 128 -8.45 -19.09 46.70
CA LYS A 128 -9.62 -19.29 47.59
C LYS A 128 -10.11 -20.74 47.57
N VAL A 129 -10.16 -21.38 46.40
CA VAL A 129 -10.56 -22.79 46.27
C VAL A 129 -9.51 -23.72 46.90
N ARG A 130 -8.22 -23.44 46.69
CA ARG A 130 -7.11 -24.21 47.30
C ARG A 130 -7.06 -24.09 48.82
N ALA A 131 -7.47 -22.95 49.36
CA ALA A 131 -7.52 -22.71 50.81
C ALA A 131 -8.63 -23.50 51.52
N ILE A 132 -9.55 -24.16 50.80
CA ILE A 132 -10.60 -24.98 51.40
C ILE A 132 -9.97 -26.28 51.95
N GLN A 133 -9.72 -26.30 53.26
CA GLN A 133 -9.26 -27.50 53.97
C GLN A 133 -10.37 -28.03 54.88
N GLN A 134 -10.87 -29.23 54.62
CA GLN A 134 -11.98 -29.83 55.38
C GLN A 134 -11.51 -30.51 56.67
N ASP A 135 -10.25 -30.96 56.72
CA ASP A 135 -9.71 -31.76 57.83
C ASP A 135 -9.62 -31.00 59.17
N GLY A 136 -9.73 -29.68 59.14
CA GLY A 136 -9.64 -28.82 60.33
C GLY A 136 -10.99 -28.38 60.89
N TRP A 137 -12.11 -28.77 60.28
CA TRP A 137 -13.44 -28.29 60.66
C TRP A 137 -13.90 -28.95 61.96
N SER A 138 -14.39 -28.14 62.90
CA SER A 138 -15.01 -28.64 64.13
C SER A 138 -16.52 -28.85 63.94
N ALA A 139 -17.16 -29.67 64.77
CA ALA A 139 -18.61 -29.90 64.70
C ALA A 139 -19.42 -28.60 64.89
N GLU A 140 -18.89 -27.66 65.68
CA GLU A 140 -19.52 -26.35 65.95
C GLU A 140 -19.38 -25.38 64.76
N SER A 141 -18.27 -25.46 64.01
CA SER A 141 -18.00 -24.58 62.85
C SER A 141 -18.44 -25.17 61.52
N TYR A 142 -18.76 -26.47 61.46
CA TYR A 142 -19.02 -27.22 60.23
C TYR A 142 -20.00 -26.53 59.27
N ASN A 143 -21.18 -26.12 59.74
CA ASN A 143 -22.19 -25.50 58.88
C ASN A 143 -21.76 -24.13 58.33
N VAL A 144 -20.99 -23.37 59.12
CA VAL A 144 -20.48 -22.05 58.71
C VAL A 144 -19.35 -22.21 57.68
N GLU A 145 -18.43 -23.14 57.94
CA GLU A 145 -17.30 -23.43 57.04
C GLU A 145 -17.77 -24.06 55.73
N LEU A 146 -18.74 -24.98 55.78
CA LEU A 146 -19.38 -25.56 54.60
C LEU A 146 -20.04 -24.48 53.74
N THR A 147 -20.83 -23.58 54.34
CA THR A 147 -21.48 -22.48 53.60
C THR A 147 -20.44 -21.54 52.99
N ARG A 148 -19.34 -21.25 53.71
CA ARG A 148 -18.23 -20.42 53.21
C ARG A 148 -17.53 -21.10 52.03
N ALA A 149 -17.24 -22.39 52.13
CA ALA A 149 -16.59 -23.18 51.08
C ALA A 149 -17.45 -23.26 49.82
N LEU A 150 -18.77 -23.52 49.96
CA LEU A 150 -19.70 -23.53 48.84
C LEU A 150 -19.79 -22.16 48.15
N THR A 151 -19.86 -21.07 48.93
CA THR A 151 -19.83 -19.70 48.39
C THR A 151 -18.52 -19.42 47.64
N ALA A 152 -17.37 -19.87 48.15
CA ALA A 152 -16.07 -19.71 47.48
C ALA A 152 -16.02 -20.47 46.15
N ILE A 153 -16.56 -21.69 46.10
CA ILE A 153 -16.66 -22.49 44.87
C ILE A 153 -17.58 -21.82 43.86
N GLU A 154 -18.74 -21.32 44.29
CA GLU A 154 -19.68 -20.67 43.36
C GLU A 154 -19.11 -19.37 42.79
N ASN A 155 -18.45 -18.56 43.62
CA ASN A 155 -17.72 -17.39 43.14
C ASN A 155 -16.65 -17.76 42.11
N ALA A 156 -15.87 -18.82 42.35
CA ALA A 156 -14.86 -19.28 41.40
C ALA A 156 -15.48 -19.75 40.08
N ARG A 157 -16.65 -20.41 40.11
CA ARG A 157 -17.39 -20.80 38.89
C ARG A 157 -17.87 -19.59 38.11
N MET A 158 -18.39 -18.57 38.77
CA MET A 158 -18.81 -17.33 38.12
C MET A 158 -17.63 -16.65 37.40
N GLU A 159 -16.48 -16.51 38.06
CA GLU A 159 -15.27 -15.93 37.47
C GLU A 159 -14.75 -16.75 36.28
N TRP A 160 -14.74 -18.08 36.40
CA TRP A 160 -14.33 -18.97 35.31
C TRP A 160 -15.25 -18.88 34.09
N ASN A 161 -16.57 -18.86 34.31
CA ASN A 161 -17.53 -18.74 33.22
C ASN A 161 -17.45 -17.38 32.53
N ALA A 162 -17.30 -16.29 33.30
CA ALA A 162 -17.09 -14.96 32.76
C ALA A 162 -15.79 -14.88 31.93
N ALA A 163 -14.70 -15.49 32.41
CA ALA A 163 -13.44 -15.55 31.69
C ALA A 163 -13.56 -16.33 30.37
N ARG A 164 -14.24 -17.49 30.35
CA ARG A 164 -14.43 -18.28 29.13
C ARG A 164 -15.24 -17.56 28.06
N LEU A 165 -16.29 -16.87 28.46
CA LEU A 165 -17.11 -16.08 27.53
C LEU A 165 -16.30 -14.94 26.89
N LYS A 166 -15.36 -14.36 27.67
CA LYS A 166 -14.51 -13.26 27.20
C LYS A 166 -13.31 -13.73 26.38
N TRP A 167 -12.74 -14.89 26.71
CA TRP A 167 -11.49 -15.40 26.13
C TRP A 167 -11.71 -16.77 25.47
N PRO A 168 -12.02 -16.80 24.16
CA PRO A 168 -12.33 -18.04 23.43
C PRO A 168 -11.22 -19.11 23.50
N MET A 169 -9.97 -18.70 23.71
CA MET A 169 -8.85 -19.64 23.90
C MET A 169 -9.04 -20.58 25.12
N LEU A 170 -9.86 -20.18 26.10
CA LEU A 170 -10.18 -21.02 27.27
C LEU A 170 -11.25 -22.07 26.95
N GLU A 171 -11.98 -21.95 25.84
CA GLU A 171 -12.93 -22.98 25.38
C GLU A 171 -12.22 -24.13 24.65
N GLY A 172 -11.11 -23.84 23.96
CA GLY A 172 -10.35 -24.80 23.15
C GLY A 172 -9.32 -25.66 23.89
N VAL A 173 -9.10 -25.48 25.19
CA VAL A 173 -8.16 -26.32 25.98
C VAL A 173 -8.65 -27.78 26.10
N VAL A 174 -9.88 -28.08 25.68
CA VAL A 174 -10.38 -29.47 25.56
C VAL A 174 -9.93 -30.14 24.24
N ASP A 175 -9.47 -29.40 23.24
CA ASP A 175 -9.01 -29.92 21.93
C ASP A 175 -7.48 -29.84 21.72
N ALA A 176 -6.70 -29.55 22.77
CA ALA A 176 -5.24 -29.53 22.72
C ALA A 176 -4.62 -30.94 22.76
N ALA A 177 -5.03 -31.79 21.82
CA ALA A 177 -4.32 -33.01 21.42
C ALA A 177 -4.38 -33.14 19.88
N ALA A 178 -4.08 -32.05 19.17
CA ALA A 178 -3.72 -32.10 17.75
C ALA A 178 -2.20 -31.89 17.63
N PRO A 179 -1.47 -32.73 16.86
CA PRO A 179 -0.01 -32.65 16.78
C PRO A 179 0.44 -31.33 16.17
N LEU A 180 1.54 -30.79 16.68
CA LEU A 180 2.30 -29.70 16.07
C LEU A 180 2.53 -30.00 14.57
N ALA A 181 1.82 -29.29 13.70
CA ALA A 181 2.23 -29.09 12.31
C ALA A 181 3.21 -27.89 12.25
N PRO A 182 4.26 -27.95 11.42
CA PRO A 182 5.28 -26.91 11.36
C PRO A 182 4.68 -25.59 10.88
N ALA A 183 5.08 -24.51 11.56
CA ALA A 183 4.69 -23.14 11.25
C ALA A 183 5.10 -22.75 9.81
N GLY A 184 4.12 -22.74 8.90
CA GLY A 184 4.20 -22.03 7.63
C GLY A 184 3.91 -20.54 7.80
N PRO A 185 4.31 -19.68 6.85
CA PRO A 185 4.22 -18.23 7.00
C PRO A 185 2.76 -17.78 7.11
N ALA A 186 2.53 -16.85 8.04
CA ALA A 186 1.23 -16.32 8.44
C ALA A 186 0.38 -15.89 7.25
N LYS A 187 -0.75 -16.58 7.03
CA LYS A 187 -1.78 -16.17 6.09
C LYS A 187 -2.74 -15.20 6.77
N ILE A 188 -2.83 -14.02 6.17
CA ILE A 188 -3.74 -12.91 6.46
C ILE A 188 -5.16 -13.44 6.67
N GLN A 189 -5.77 -13.03 7.78
CA GLN A 189 -7.14 -13.36 8.17
C GLN A 189 -8.15 -12.77 7.17
N GLY A 190 -8.55 -13.58 6.18
CA GLY A 190 -9.79 -13.40 5.43
C GLY A 190 -10.85 -14.34 5.99
N HIS A 191 -11.81 -13.78 6.74
CA HIS A 191 -12.95 -14.50 7.32
C HIS A 191 -13.65 -15.40 6.26
N PHE A 192 -13.97 -16.63 6.70
CA PHE A 192 -14.77 -17.68 6.04
C PHE A 192 -14.18 -18.44 4.83
N LEU A 193 -13.30 -17.86 4.00
CA LEU A 193 -12.70 -18.57 2.86
C LEU A 193 -11.20 -18.86 3.00
N GLY A 194 -10.51 -18.21 3.94
CA GLY A 194 -9.06 -18.31 4.09
C GLY A 194 -8.57 -19.58 4.80
N ALA A 195 -9.45 -20.29 5.51
CA ALA A 195 -9.11 -21.47 6.32
C ALA A 195 -9.31 -22.80 5.60
N GLN A 196 -9.91 -22.81 4.40
CA GLN A 196 -10.19 -24.04 3.67
C GLN A 196 -9.07 -24.33 2.67
N SER A 197 -8.63 -25.60 2.64
CA SER A 197 -7.62 -26.05 1.70
C SER A 197 -8.12 -25.89 0.25
N PHE A 198 -7.21 -25.66 -0.70
CA PHE A 198 -7.56 -25.55 -2.13
C PHE A 198 -8.43 -26.73 -2.60
N THR A 199 -8.17 -27.93 -2.07
CA THR A 199 -8.94 -29.15 -2.33
C THR A 199 -10.38 -29.08 -1.82
N GLU A 200 -10.61 -28.50 -0.63
CA GLU A 200 -11.95 -28.32 -0.08
C GLU A 200 -12.74 -27.26 -0.86
N LEU A 201 -12.08 -26.16 -1.26
CA LEU A 201 -12.68 -25.13 -2.11
C LEU A 201 -13.06 -25.68 -3.49
N CYS A 202 -12.20 -26.51 -4.10
CA CYS A 202 -12.52 -27.21 -5.35
C CYS A 202 -13.70 -28.17 -5.17
N ARG A 203 -13.76 -28.93 -4.07
CA ARG A 203 -14.87 -29.86 -3.80
C ARG A 203 -16.19 -29.12 -3.57
N LEU A 204 -16.16 -27.97 -2.89
CA LEU A 204 -17.33 -27.11 -2.69
C LEU A 204 -17.81 -26.52 -4.02
N GLY A 205 -16.88 -26.05 -4.88
CA GLY A 205 -17.18 -25.56 -6.22
C GLY A 205 -17.81 -26.63 -7.12
N PHE A 206 -17.28 -27.86 -7.09
CA PHE A 206 -17.86 -28.99 -7.81
C PHE A 206 -19.25 -29.38 -7.27
N ALA A 207 -19.42 -29.44 -5.95
CA ALA A 207 -20.71 -29.75 -5.34
C ALA A 207 -21.80 -28.72 -5.70
N LEU A 208 -21.43 -27.43 -5.77
CA LEU A 208 -22.35 -26.34 -6.10
C LEU A 208 -22.74 -26.31 -7.58
N THR A 209 -21.82 -26.65 -8.48
CA THR A 209 -22.04 -26.58 -9.94
C THR A 209 -22.60 -27.86 -10.55
N TRP A 210 -22.50 -28.99 -9.84
CA TRP A 210 -22.99 -30.30 -10.28
C TRP A 210 -24.50 -30.34 -10.62
N PRO A 211 -25.41 -29.78 -9.79
CA PRO A 211 -26.85 -29.82 -10.11
C PRO A 211 -27.21 -29.03 -11.37
N VAL A 212 -26.52 -27.91 -11.61
CA VAL A 212 -26.73 -27.07 -12.80
C VAL A 212 -26.25 -27.77 -14.05
N ALA A 213 -25.08 -28.41 -13.99
CA ALA A 213 -24.53 -29.19 -15.11
C ALA A 213 -25.46 -30.34 -15.53
N VAL A 214 -26.03 -31.07 -14.55
CA VAL A 214 -27.00 -32.14 -14.81
C VAL A 214 -28.29 -31.59 -15.42
N ALA A 215 -28.80 -30.46 -14.93
CA ALA A 215 -30.00 -29.82 -15.48
C ALA A 215 -29.80 -29.36 -16.94
N VAL A 216 -28.65 -28.78 -17.27
CA VAL A 216 -28.30 -28.35 -18.64
C VAL A 216 -28.17 -29.57 -19.57
N LEU A 217 -27.51 -30.64 -19.12
CA LEU A 217 -27.41 -31.88 -19.89
C LEU A 217 -28.78 -32.49 -20.19
N LEU A 218 -29.64 -32.64 -19.17
CA LEU A 218 -31.00 -33.14 -19.35
C LEU A 218 -31.83 -32.26 -20.29
N GLY A 219 -31.74 -30.93 -20.13
CA GLY A 219 -32.41 -29.98 -21.01
C GLY A 219 -31.94 -30.09 -22.46
N SER A 220 -30.64 -30.25 -22.69
CA SER A 220 -30.07 -30.41 -24.03
C SER A 220 -30.50 -31.71 -24.70
N ILE A 221 -30.59 -32.82 -23.94
CA ILE A 221 -31.06 -34.12 -24.41
C ILE A 221 -32.55 -34.04 -24.77
N LEU A 222 -33.36 -33.41 -23.93
CA LEU A 222 -34.79 -33.19 -24.22
C LEU A 222 -34.96 -32.36 -25.50
N LEU A 223 -34.20 -31.28 -25.65
CA LEU A 223 -34.27 -30.41 -26.83
C LEU A 223 -33.84 -31.15 -28.11
N LEU A 224 -32.86 -32.05 -28.03
CA LEU A 224 -32.45 -32.90 -29.16
C LEU A 224 -33.51 -33.97 -29.50
N LEU A 225 -34.25 -34.48 -28.50
CA LEU A 225 -35.36 -35.41 -28.73
C LEU A 225 -36.60 -34.72 -29.32
N PHE A 226 -36.87 -33.47 -28.94
CA PHE A 226 -37.97 -32.67 -29.50
C PHE A 226 -37.65 -32.03 -30.87
N ARG A 227 -36.37 -31.95 -31.26
CA ARG A 227 -35.93 -31.47 -32.59
C ARG A 227 -35.84 -32.58 -33.64
N ARG A 228 -36.21 -33.82 -33.29
CA ARG A 228 -36.19 -34.99 -34.17
C ARG A 228 -37.61 -35.44 -34.49
#